data_AF-A0A7V5SS50-F1
#
_entry.id   AF-A0A7V5SS50-F1
#
_cell.length_a   1.000
_cell.length_b   1.000
_cell.length_c   1.000
_cell.angle_alpha   90.00
_cell.angle_beta   90.00
_cell.angle_gamma   90.00
#
_symmetry.space_group_name_H-M   'P 1'
#
loop_
_entity.id
_entity.type
_entity.pdbx_description
1 polymer ?
#
loop_
_entity_poly.entity_id
_entity_poly.type
_entity_poly.pdbx_seq_one_letter_code
_entity_poly.pdbx_strand_id
1 'polypeptide(L)'
;MPGWLAANIAVYLVPISTLIIGFVVGYMAQRSGFCSIGGFRDLLLFKQTRLFIGYLALIGGAALGYFIFSLIIPVAFPTYPKVVTGGFAALPGAPNAASVYGVLAMAVVGGIGLGLLGVLLGGCPLRQIVMSSEGNLNSIFFIIGLCVGVIIFYMFIVANLVNIINALFPA
;
A
#
# COMPACT_ATOMS: atom_id res chain seq x y z
N MET A 1 -5.94 -24.27 -6.81
CA MET A 1 -7.05 -24.39 -7.78
C MET A 1 -6.47 -24.05 -9.14
N PRO A 2 -6.72 -24.81 -10.22
CA PRO A 2 -6.21 -24.47 -11.54
C PRO A 2 -6.89 -23.16 -11.99
N GLY A 3 -6.10 -22.14 -12.29
CA GLY A 3 -6.60 -20.86 -12.78
C GLY A 3 -7.21 -21.00 -14.17
N TRP A 4 -8.11 -20.09 -14.51
CA TRP A 4 -8.76 -20.03 -15.83
C TRP A 4 -7.78 -19.73 -16.98
N LEU A 5 -6.53 -19.33 -16.69
CA LEU A 5 -5.50 -19.00 -17.68
C LEU A 5 -4.23 -19.85 -17.53
N ALA A 6 -3.67 -20.27 -18.67
CA ALA A 6 -2.35 -20.89 -18.75
C ALA A 6 -1.25 -19.92 -18.28
N ALA A 7 -0.26 -20.43 -17.54
CA ALA A 7 0.81 -19.64 -16.93
C ALA A 7 1.57 -18.73 -17.92
N ASN A 8 1.68 -19.13 -19.19
CA ASN A 8 2.37 -18.36 -20.23
C ASN A 8 1.63 -17.07 -20.64
N ILE A 9 0.30 -17.07 -20.59
CA ILE A 9 -0.51 -15.88 -20.93
C ILE A 9 -0.51 -14.89 -19.76
N ALA A 10 -0.45 -15.40 -18.52
CA ALA A 10 -0.43 -14.59 -17.30
C ALA A 10 0.76 -13.61 -17.23
N VAL A 11 1.93 -14.00 -17.75
CA VAL A 11 3.15 -13.16 -17.73
C VAL A 11 2.97 -11.86 -18.52
N TYR A 12 2.21 -11.87 -19.61
CA TYR A 12 1.95 -10.67 -20.42
C TYR A 12 0.70 -9.92 -20.00
N LEU A 13 -0.33 -10.64 -19.56
CA LEU A 13 -1.63 -10.05 -19.23
C LEU A 13 -1.57 -9.26 -17.91
N VAL A 14 -0.76 -9.70 -16.95
CA VAL A 14 -0.60 -9.01 -15.65
C VAL A 14 0.00 -7.61 -15.81
N PRO A 15 1.18 -7.40 -16.44
CA PRO A 15 1.78 -6.08 -16.57
C PRO A 15 0.87 -5.09 -17.31
N ILE A 16 0.22 -5.52 -18.39
CA ILE A 16 -0.69 -4.68 -19.18
C ILE A 16 -1.90 -4.28 -18.34
N SER A 17 -2.52 -5.24 -17.63
CA SER A 17 -3.66 -4.93 -16.75
C SER A 17 -3.27 -3.95 -15.64
N THR A 18 -2.10 -4.10 -15.02
CA THR A 18 -1.63 -3.19 -13.97
C THR A 18 -1.31 -1.79 -14.50
N LEU A 19 -0.80 -1.68 -15.72
CA LEU A 19 -0.50 -0.38 -16.33
C LEU A 19 -1.79 0.39 -16.65
N ILE A 20 -2.79 -0.29 -17.21
CA ILE A 20 -4.10 0.29 -17.52
C ILE A 20 -4.80 0.73 -16.22
N ILE A 21 -4.83 -0.13 -15.21
CA ILE A 21 -5.45 0.20 -13.91
C ILE A 21 -4.71 1.36 -13.25
N GLY A 22 -3.37 1.37 -13.27
CA GLY A 22 -2.56 2.46 -12.74
C GLY A 22 -2.85 3.80 -13.41
N PHE A 23 -3.00 3.82 -14.74
CA PHE A 23 -3.37 5.02 -15.48
C PHE A 23 -4.77 5.53 -15.11
N VAL A 24 -5.75 4.63 -15.01
CA VAL A 24 -7.14 4.97 -14.61
C VAL A 24 -7.17 5.53 -13.19
N VAL A 25 -6.51 4.87 -12.24
CA VAL A 25 -6.44 5.32 -10.84
C VAL A 25 -5.71 6.67 -10.74
N GLY A 26 -4.63 6.87 -11.49
CA GLY A 26 -3.91 8.14 -11.55
C GLY A 26 -4.78 9.29 -12.06
N TYR A 27 -5.51 9.07 -13.15
CA TYR A 27 -6.46 10.06 -13.70
C TYR A 27 -7.58 10.40 -12.70
N MET A 28 -8.16 9.38 -12.05
CA MET A 28 -9.19 9.60 -11.03
C MET A 28 -8.63 10.33 -9.80
N ALA A 29 -7.40 10.05 -9.40
CA ALA A 29 -6.74 10.70 -8.27
C ALA A 29 -6.46 12.19 -8.53
N GLN A 30 -6.02 12.55 -9.75
CA GLN A 30 -5.87 13.95 -10.18
C GLN A 30 -7.21 14.71 -10.11
N ARG A 31 -8.28 14.15 -10.69
CA ARG A 31 -9.59 14.82 -10.72
C ARG A 31 -10.25 14.95 -9.35
N SER A 32 -10.05 13.97 -8.47
CA SER A 32 -10.70 13.93 -7.15
C SER A 32 -9.96 14.72 -6.07
N GLY A 33 -8.67 15.07 -6.29
CA GLY A 33 -7.85 15.72 -5.26
C GLY A 33 -7.72 14.88 -3.99
N PHE A 34 -7.74 13.56 -4.14
CA PHE A 34 -7.87 12.63 -3.02
C PHE A 34 -6.70 12.75 -2.04
N CYS A 35 -7.00 13.02 -0.77
CA CYS A 35 -6.04 13.03 0.33
C CYS A 35 -6.62 12.21 1.49
N SER A 36 -5.97 11.10 1.83
CA SER A 36 -6.40 10.23 2.94
C SER A 36 -6.46 11.00 4.26
N ILE A 37 -5.45 11.85 4.53
CA ILE A 37 -5.39 12.70 5.72
C ILE A 37 -6.51 13.76 5.69
N GLY A 38 -6.73 14.38 4.53
CA GLY A 38 -7.80 15.37 4.33
C GLY A 38 -9.18 14.77 4.53
N GLY A 39 -9.40 13.52 4.09
CA GLY A 39 -10.67 12.82 4.29
C GLY A 39 -11.05 12.66 5.76
N PHE A 40 -10.08 12.30 6.63
CA PHE A 40 -10.34 12.21 8.07
C PHE A 40 -10.57 13.60 8.71
N ARG A 41 -9.78 14.61 8.31
CA ARG A 41 -9.97 15.99 8.80
C ARG A 41 -11.33 16.54 8.43
N ASP A 42 -11.74 16.40 7.16
CA ASP A 42 -12.97 16.98 6.63
C ASP A 42 -14.22 16.21 7.13
N LEU A 43 -14.07 14.91 7.42
CA LEU A 43 -15.09 14.13 8.13
C LEU A 43 -15.31 14.64 9.56
N LEU A 44 -14.23 14.96 10.29
CA LEU A 44 -14.32 15.35 11.70
C LEU A 44 -14.73 16.81 11.91
N LEU A 45 -14.17 17.75 11.13
CA LEU A 45 -14.48 19.19 11.27
C LEU A 45 -15.75 19.60 10.52
N PHE A 46 -15.90 19.16 9.27
CA PHE A 46 -16.96 19.66 8.37
C PHE A 46 -18.08 18.64 8.15
N LYS A 47 -17.97 17.43 8.70
CA LYS A 47 -18.90 16.31 8.49
C LYS A 47 -19.15 16.00 7.01
N GLN A 48 -18.18 16.29 6.14
CA GLN A 48 -18.30 16.01 4.71
C GLN A 48 -17.79 14.60 4.41
N THR A 49 -18.70 13.71 4.01
CA THR A 49 -18.38 12.30 3.74
C THR A 49 -17.84 12.04 2.34
N ARG A 50 -17.89 13.03 1.44
CA ARG A 50 -17.54 12.85 0.01
C ARG A 50 -16.12 12.32 -0.19
N LEU A 51 -15.12 12.89 0.50
CA LEU A 51 -13.74 12.39 0.43
C LEU A 51 -13.55 11.04 1.15
N PHE A 52 -14.28 10.82 2.24
CA PHE A 52 -14.20 9.60 3.03
C PHE A 52 -14.77 8.38 2.27
N ILE A 53 -15.84 8.57 1.50
CA ILE A 53 -16.38 7.53 0.60
C ILE A 53 -15.35 7.09 -0.43
N GLY A 54 -14.55 8.02 -0.96
CA GLY A 54 -13.43 7.69 -1.86
C GLY A 54 -12.38 6.80 -1.19
N TYR A 55 -12.09 7.03 0.10
CA TYR A 55 -11.14 6.21 0.86
C TYR A 55 -11.67 4.78 1.07
N LEU A 56 -12.95 4.65 1.43
CA LEU A 56 -13.60 3.35 1.55
C LEU A 56 -13.70 2.62 0.21
N ALA A 57 -13.97 3.33 -0.88
CA ALA A 57 -13.98 2.76 -2.23
C ALA A 57 -12.60 2.25 -2.66
N LEU A 58 -11.51 2.91 -2.25
CA LEU A 58 -10.14 2.44 -2.51
C LEU A 58 -9.85 1.15 -1.75
N ILE A 59 -10.20 1.07 -0.46
CA ILE A 59 -10.01 -0.15 0.35
C ILE A 59 -10.87 -1.30 -0.20
N GLY A 60 -12.15 -1.04 -0.44
CA GLY A 60 -13.08 -2.03 -0.99
C GLY A 60 -12.67 -2.48 -2.39
N GLY A 61 -12.26 -1.55 -3.25
CA GLY A 61 -11.76 -1.83 -4.59
C GLY A 61 -10.47 -2.65 -4.59
N ALA A 62 -9.55 -2.38 -3.67
CA ALA A 62 -8.34 -3.17 -3.51
C ALA A 62 -8.66 -4.60 -3.05
N ALA A 63 -9.56 -4.77 -2.06
CA ALA A 63 -9.98 -6.09 -1.59
C ALA A 63 -10.71 -6.90 -2.67
N LEU A 64 -11.64 -6.27 -3.40
CA LEU A 64 -12.36 -6.88 -4.51
C LEU A 64 -11.43 -7.21 -5.67
N GLY A 65 -10.55 -6.27 -6.05
CA GLY A 65 -9.55 -6.48 -7.10
C GLY A 65 -8.67 -7.68 -6.76
N TYR A 66 -8.14 -7.74 -5.54
CA TYR A 66 -7.30 -8.85 -5.09
C TYR A 66 -8.05 -10.19 -5.06
N PHE A 67 -9.32 -10.19 -4.66
CA PHE A 67 -10.18 -11.38 -4.72
C PHE A 67 -10.39 -11.85 -6.17
N ILE A 68 -10.69 -10.94 -7.09
CA ILE A 68 -10.90 -11.24 -8.52
C ILE A 68 -9.59 -11.77 -9.14
N PHE A 69 -8.45 -11.13 -8.87
CA PHE A 69 -7.14 -11.59 -9.36
C PHE A 69 -6.73 -12.95 -8.79
N SER A 70 -7.09 -13.26 -7.54
CA SER A 70 -6.86 -14.58 -6.93
C SER A 70 -7.66 -15.68 -7.62
N LEU A 71 -8.90 -15.40 -8.06
CA LEU A 71 -9.72 -16.34 -8.82
C LEU A 71 -9.19 -16.57 -10.25
N ILE A 72 -8.65 -15.54 -10.90
CA ILE A 72 -8.17 -15.61 -12.29
C ILE A 72 -6.76 -16.22 -12.37
N ILE A 73 -5.85 -15.85 -11.45
CA ILE A 73 -4.43 -16.27 -11.44
C ILE A 73 -4.03 -16.78 -10.04
N PRO A 74 -4.41 -18.01 -9.69
CA PRO A 74 -4.12 -18.60 -8.38
C PRO A 74 -2.62 -18.92 -8.17
N VAL A 75 -1.82 -18.95 -9.24
CA VAL A 75 -0.37 -19.20 -9.19
C VAL A 75 0.43 -17.96 -8.71
N ALA A 76 -0.08 -16.75 -8.96
CA ALA A 76 0.57 -15.51 -8.55
C ALA A 76 0.18 -15.07 -7.12
N PHE A 77 -0.97 -15.52 -6.61
CA PHE A 77 -1.48 -15.18 -5.28
C PHE A 77 -1.98 -16.45 -4.57
N PRO A 78 -1.08 -17.28 -4.01
CA PRO A 78 -1.43 -18.62 -3.53
C PRO A 78 -2.32 -18.64 -2.27
N THR A 79 -2.70 -17.50 -1.68
CA THR A 79 -3.44 -17.50 -0.40
C THR A 79 -4.28 -16.23 -0.16
N TYR A 80 -5.42 -16.11 -0.85
CA TYR A 80 -6.47 -15.17 -0.45
C TYR A 80 -7.87 -15.80 -0.53
N PRO A 81 -8.72 -15.66 0.51
CA PRO A 81 -8.50 -14.94 1.77
C PRO A 81 -7.59 -15.72 2.74
N LYS A 82 -6.44 -15.15 3.12
CA LYS A 82 -5.47 -15.78 4.05
C LYS A 82 -6.06 -16.04 5.44
N VAL A 83 -7.11 -15.29 5.80
CA VAL A 83 -7.93 -15.45 7.02
C VAL A 83 -8.60 -16.82 7.08
N VAL A 84 -8.92 -17.43 5.94
CA VAL A 84 -9.67 -18.70 5.87
C VAL A 84 -8.75 -19.91 5.74
N THR A 85 -7.54 -19.77 5.19
CA THR A 85 -6.65 -20.91 4.89
C THR A 85 -5.35 -20.96 5.71
N GLY A 86 -4.88 -19.85 6.30
CA GLY A 86 -3.50 -19.76 6.82
C GLY A 86 -3.32 -19.16 8.23
N GLY A 87 -4.40 -18.89 8.96
CA GLY A 87 -4.33 -18.30 10.32
C GLY A 87 -3.65 -16.91 10.35
N PHE A 88 -3.29 -16.44 11.55
CA PHE A 88 -2.53 -15.20 11.76
C PHE A 88 -1.04 -15.40 11.43
N ALA A 89 -0.71 -15.79 10.20
CA ALA A 89 0.67 -15.84 9.72
C ALA A 89 1.08 -14.50 9.06
N ALA A 90 2.38 -14.22 9.01
CA ALA A 90 2.93 -13.00 8.43
C ALA A 90 2.38 -12.74 7.00
N LEU A 91 2.07 -11.47 6.72
CA LEU A 91 1.48 -11.02 5.45
C LEU A 91 2.41 -11.39 4.27
N PRO A 92 1.89 -11.86 3.13
CA PRO A 92 2.68 -12.02 1.91
C PRO A 92 3.27 -10.64 1.51
N GLY A 93 4.58 -10.47 1.65
CA GLY A 93 5.27 -9.20 1.45
C GLY A 93 5.89 -8.58 2.71
N ALA A 94 5.67 -9.15 3.90
CA ALA A 94 6.47 -8.82 5.07
C ALA A 94 7.92 -9.35 4.87
N PRO A 95 8.96 -8.61 5.30
CA PRO A 95 10.33 -9.12 5.33
C PRO A 95 10.37 -10.47 6.03
N ASN A 96 11.08 -11.42 5.42
CA ASN A 96 11.18 -12.81 5.87
C ASN A 96 11.37 -12.90 7.40
N ALA A 97 10.48 -13.64 8.06
CA ALA A 97 10.52 -13.98 9.48
C ALA A 97 10.32 -12.80 10.46
N ALA A 98 9.24 -12.03 10.33
CA ALA A 98 8.72 -11.27 11.46
C ALA A 98 7.57 -12.02 12.11
N SER A 99 7.68 -12.30 13.41
CA SER A 99 6.56 -12.70 14.25
C SER A 99 5.38 -11.73 14.06
N VAL A 100 4.14 -12.18 14.30
CA VAL A 100 2.93 -11.35 14.13
C VAL A 100 3.06 -10.01 14.84
N TYR A 101 3.68 -10.01 16.02
CA TYR A 101 3.98 -8.85 16.83
C TYR A 101 5.00 -7.91 16.19
N GLY A 102 6.01 -8.43 15.51
CA GLY A 102 6.98 -7.64 14.75
C GLY A 102 6.35 -6.88 13.59
N VAL A 103 5.47 -7.54 12.83
CA VAL A 103 4.73 -6.88 11.73
C VAL A 103 3.79 -5.80 12.26
N LEU A 104 3.10 -6.07 13.38
CA LEU A 104 2.21 -5.10 14.02
C LEU A 104 2.99 -3.89 14.55
N ALA A 105 4.12 -4.11 15.23
CA ALA A 105 4.97 -3.04 15.72
C ALA A 105 5.47 -2.15 14.57
N MET A 106 5.87 -2.75 13.44
CA MET A 106 6.29 -2.00 12.26
C MET A 106 5.17 -1.23 11.60
N ALA A 107 3.97 -1.80 11.53
CA ALA A 107 2.79 -1.11 11.02
C ALA A 107 2.42 0.10 11.90
N VAL A 108 2.49 -0.04 13.23
CA VAL A 108 2.16 1.04 14.17
C VAL A 108 3.21 2.14 14.14
N VAL A 109 4.50 1.81 14.32
CA VAL A 109 5.58 2.80 14.33
C VAL A 109 5.72 3.48 12.97
N GLY A 110 5.72 2.69 11.89
CA GLY A 110 5.78 3.22 10.53
C GLY A 110 4.53 4.05 10.17
N GLY A 111 3.34 3.60 10.57
CA GLY A 111 2.09 4.31 10.33
C GLY A 111 2.03 5.66 11.06
N ILE A 112 2.43 5.70 12.33
CA ILE A 112 2.50 6.95 13.10
C ILE A 112 3.54 7.89 12.48
N GLY A 113 4.71 7.38 12.10
CA GLY A 113 5.76 8.17 11.45
C GLY A 113 5.30 8.78 10.12
N LEU A 114 4.70 7.97 9.25
CA LEU A 114 4.17 8.42 7.96
C LEU A 114 3.03 9.43 8.14
N GLY A 115 2.17 9.22 9.15
CA GLY A 115 1.09 10.14 9.51
C GLY A 115 1.62 11.49 9.96
N LEU A 116 2.60 11.51 10.87
CA LEU A 116 3.22 12.73 11.38
C LEU A 116 3.90 13.51 10.24
N LEU A 117 4.76 12.84 9.46
CA LEU A 117 5.41 13.45 8.30
C LEU A 117 4.38 13.97 7.29
N GLY A 118 3.34 13.21 6.99
CA GLY A 118 2.27 13.63 6.10
C GLY A 118 1.54 14.89 6.55
N VAL A 119 1.38 15.11 7.86
CA VAL A 119 0.81 16.35 8.41
C VAL A 119 1.78 17.52 8.27
N LEU A 120 3.08 17.35 8.58
CA LEU A 120 4.08 18.41 8.40
C LEU A 120 4.22 18.87 6.94
N LEU A 121 4.11 17.92 5.99
CA LEU A 121 4.22 18.17 4.56
C LEU A 121 2.90 18.66 3.91
N GLY A 122 1.80 18.68 4.66
CA GLY A 122 0.48 19.11 4.15
C GLY A 122 -0.18 18.15 3.15
N GLY A 123 0.23 16.87 3.12
CA GLY A 123 -0.31 15.90 2.16
C GLY A 123 0.08 14.44 2.44
N CYS A 124 -0.75 13.51 1.98
CA CYS A 124 -0.43 12.07 2.00
C CYS A 124 0.46 11.70 0.80
N PRO A 125 1.17 10.55 0.82
CA PRO A 125 2.11 10.18 -0.24
C PRO A 125 1.47 10.16 -1.63
N LEU A 126 0.22 9.68 -1.73
CA LEU A 126 -0.51 9.67 -3.00
C LEU A 126 -0.76 11.08 -3.55
N ARG A 127 -1.10 12.04 -2.68
CA ARG A 127 -1.31 13.43 -3.08
C ARG A 127 -0.02 14.10 -3.54
N GLN A 128 1.12 13.78 -2.92
CA GLN A 128 2.41 14.31 -3.35
C GLN A 128 2.80 13.78 -4.75
N ILE A 129 2.52 12.51 -5.06
CA ILE A 129 2.70 11.92 -6.40
C ILE A 129 1.86 12.64 -7.45
N VAL A 130 0.60 12.94 -7.12
CA VAL A 130 -0.30 13.69 -7.99
C VAL A 130 0.18 15.12 -8.20
N MET A 131 0.51 15.85 -7.13
CA MET A 131 1.00 17.24 -7.21
C MET A 131 2.35 17.36 -7.94
N SER A 132 3.20 16.35 -7.84
CA SER A 132 4.42 16.26 -8.64
C SER A 132 4.12 16.13 -10.14
N SER A 133 3.01 15.49 -10.51
CA SER A 133 2.56 15.37 -11.90
C SER A 133 1.90 16.67 -12.40
N GLU A 134 1.38 17.49 -11.50
CA GLU A 134 0.84 18.83 -11.80
C GLU A 134 1.95 19.89 -11.93
N GLY A 135 3.22 19.54 -11.69
CA GLY A 135 4.37 20.44 -11.84
C GLY A 135 4.83 21.13 -10.56
N ASN A 136 4.39 20.69 -9.37
CA ASN A 136 4.86 21.25 -8.10
C ASN A 136 6.26 20.74 -7.75
N LEU A 137 7.27 21.62 -7.80
CA LEU A 137 8.66 21.30 -7.49
C LEU A 137 8.87 20.80 -6.05
N ASN A 138 8.12 21.31 -5.07
CA ASN A 138 8.26 20.88 -3.67
C ASN A 138 7.86 19.41 -3.50
N SER A 139 6.81 18.99 -4.21
CA SER A 139 6.35 17.61 -4.20
C SER A 139 7.32 16.65 -4.90
N ILE A 140 8.03 17.13 -5.94
CA ILE A 140 9.07 16.34 -6.62
C ILE A 140 10.22 15.99 -5.66
N PHE A 141 10.74 16.96 -4.92
CA PHE A 141 11.80 16.73 -3.93
C PHE A 141 11.37 15.74 -2.85
N PHE A 142 10.10 15.81 -2.41
CA PHE A 142 9.55 14.84 -1.47
C PHE A 142 9.57 13.41 -2.02
N ILE A 143 9.15 13.20 -3.27
CA ILE A 143 9.12 11.85 -3.89
C ILE A 143 10.53 11.29 -4.05
N ILE A 144 11.49 12.12 -4.46
CA ILE A 144 12.89 11.71 -4.56
C ILE A 144 13.41 11.28 -3.18
N GLY A 145 13.14 12.09 -2.15
CA GLY A 145 13.48 11.74 -0.76
C GLY A 145 12.82 10.46 -0.27
N LEU A 146 11.54 10.24 -0.63
CA LEU A 146 10.81 9.01 -0.32
C LEU A 146 11.45 7.79 -1.00
N CYS A 147 11.80 7.88 -2.29
CA CYS A 147 12.45 6.80 -3.02
C CYS A 147 13.82 6.43 -2.43
N VAL A 148 14.65 7.44 -2.14
CA VAL A 148 15.97 7.23 -1.51
C VAL A 148 15.80 6.65 -0.09
N GLY A 149 14.85 7.17 0.67
CA GLY A 149 14.54 6.70 2.02
C GLY A 149 14.09 5.23 2.05
N VAL A 150 13.27 4.79 1.09
CA VAL A 150 12.82 3.38 0.99
C VAL A 150 14.01 2.45 0.73
N ILE A 151 14.94 2.83 -0.15
CA ILE A 151 16.15 2.04 -0.45
C ILE A 151 17.00 1.90 0.81
N ILE A 152 17.27 3.00 1.51
CA ILE A 152 18.07 3.00 2.76
C ILE A 152 17.37 2.17 3.84
N PHE A 153 16.05 2.32 4.00
CA PHE A 153 15.26 1.58 4.98
C PHE A 153 15.35 0.07 4.73
N TYR A 154 15.23 -0.37 3.48
CA TYR A 154 15.31 -1.79 3.16
C TYR A 154 16.73 -2.36 3.33
N MET A 155 17.75 -1.61 2.95
CA MET A 155 19.15 -2.08 3.04
C MET A 155 19.68 -2.12 4.47
N PHE A 156 19.38 -1.10 5.29
CA PHE A 156 19.96 -0.96 6.62
C PHE A 156 18.99 -1.31 7.75
N ILE A 157 17.75 -0.83 7.68
CA ILE A 157 16.84 -0.90 8.82
C ILE A 157 16.18 -2.27 8.85
N VAL A 158 15.60 -2.76 7.75
CA VAL A 158 14.91 -4.05 7.74
C VAL A 158 15.82 -5.21 8.16
N ALA A 159 17.06 -5.27 7.65
CA ALA A 159 17.99 -6.34 8.01
C ALA A 159 18.33 -6.37 9.51
N ASN A 160 18.62 -5.21 10.10
CA ASN A 160 18.97 -5.11 11.53
C ASN A 160 17.75 -5.26 12.43
N LEU A 161 16.61 -4.73 12.00
CA LEU A 161 15.36 -4.71 12.76
C LEU A 161 14.70 -6.08 12.82
N VAL A 162 14.76 -6.88 11.75
CA VAL A 162 14.29 -8.28 11.75
C VAL A 162 15.10 -9.11 12.74
N ASN A 163 16.43 -8.91 12.81
CA ASN A 163 17.28 -9.59 13.79
C ASN A 163 16.91 -9.21 15.23
N ILE A 164 16.66 -7.92 15.48
CA ILE A 164 16.24 -7.42 16.81
C ILE A 164 14.84 -7.93 17.17
N ILE A 165 13.88 -7.91 16.24
CA ILE A 165 12.52 -8.40 16.46
C ILE A 165 12.51 -9.91 16.77
N ASN A 166 13.30 -10.70 16.05
CA ASN A 166 13.41 -12.14 16.30
C ASN A 166 14.10 -12.45 17.63
N ALA A 167 14.99 -11.57 18.11
CA ALA A 167 15.58 -11.67 19.43
C ALA A 167 14.63 -11.23 20.56
N LEU A 168 13.75 -10.26 20.30
CA LEU A 168 12.83 -9.69 21.30
C LEU A 168 11.50 -10.47 21.43
N PHE A 169 11.02 -11.04 20.32
CA PHE A 169 9.82 -11.86 20.23
C PHE A 169 10.15 -13.17 19.53
N PRO A 170 10.84 -14.11 20.21
CA PRO A 170 10.98 -15.46 19.70
C PRO A 170 9.57 -16.06 19.56
N ALA A 171 9.22 -16.45 18.34
CA ALA A 171 8.09 -17.34 18.11
C ALA A 171 8.47 -18.76 18.55
#